data_AF-A0A848FI68-F1
#
_entry.id   AF-A0A848FI68-F1
#
_cell.length_a   1.000
_cell.length_b   1.000
_cell.length_c   1.000
_cell.angle_alpha   90.00
_cell.angle_beta   90.00
_cell.angle_gamma   90.00
#
_symmetry.space_group_name_H-M   'P 1'
#
loop_
_entity.id
_entity.type
_entity.pdbx_description
1 polymer ?
#
loop_
_entity_poly.entity_id
_entity_poly.type
_entity_poly.pdbx_seq_one_letter_code
_entity_poly.pdbx_strand_id
1 'polypeptide(L)' 'MTVTFERVTPGIALSGDEADRLKGEIGSQVEAMGLDAGSMARIQDFRDDRRNRRAVSYRVLSVEGRDVGVELVSMT' A
#
# COMPACT_ATOMS: atom_id res chain seq x y z
N MET A 1 11.63 -5.62 -4.80
CA MET A 1 10.20 -5.81 -5.12
C MET A 1 9.67 -4.47 -5.57
N THR A 2 8.90 -4.43 -6.64
CA THR A 2 8.30 -3.19 -7.18
C THR A 2 6.82 -3.19 -6.81
N VAL A 3 6.33 -2.13 -6.19
CA VAL A 3 4.91 -1.99 -5.87
C VAL A 3 4.31 -0.88 -6.74
N THR A 4 3.21 -1.18 -7.41
CA THR A 4 2.49 -0.24 -8.27
C THR A 4 1.09 -0.03 -7.71
N PHE A 5 0.68 1.25 -7.62
CA PHE A 5 -0.71 1.59 -7.29
C PHE A 5 -1.52 1.55 -8.57
N GLU A 6 -2.17 0.41 -8.83
CA GLU A 6 -3.02 0.24 -10.01
C GLU A 6 -4.34 1.01 -9.86
N ARG A 7 -4.81 1.16 -8.62
CA ARG A 7 -5.99 1.95 -8.30
C ARG A 7 -5.85 2.61 -6.93
N VAL A 8 -6.33 3.84 -6.84
CA VAL A 8 -6.40 4.59 -5.59
C VAL A 8 -7.84 5.06 -5.40
N THR A 9 -8.48 4.64 -4.31
CA THR A 9 -9.85 5.05 -3.99
C THR A 9 -9.90 6.57 -3.77
N PRO A 10 -10.93 7.27 -4.28
CA PRO A 10 -11.11 8.70 -4.03
C PRO A 10 -11.07 9.03 -2.53
N GLY A 11 -10.44 10.16 -2.19
CA GLY A 11 -10.23 10.60 -0.81
C GLY A 11 -8.88 10.20 -0.20
N ILE A 12 -8.10 9.37 -0.88
CA ILE A 12 -6.71 9.07 -0.48
C ILE A 12 -5.78 10.02 -1.24
N ALA A 13 -5.37 11.10 -0.58
CA ALA A 13 -4.33 11.99 -1.08
C ALA A 13 -2.95 11.52 -0.61
N LEU A 14 -2.03 11.34 -1.56
CA LEU A 14 -0.63 11.00 -1.35
C LEU A 14 0.24 11.99 -2.13
N SER A 15 1.30 12.51 -1.50
CA SER A 15 2.41 13.10 -2.24
C SER A 15 3.24 12.03 -2.96
N GLY A 16 4.18 12.43 -3.82
CA GLY A 16 5.12 11.49 -4.44
C GLY A 16 5.95 10.74 -3.40
N ASP A 17 6.51 11.45 -2.43
CA ASP A 17 7.34 10.87 -1.36
C ASP A 17 6.52 9.96 -0.44
N GLU A 18 5.27 10.31 -0.14
CA GLU A 18 4.36 9.43 0.59
C GLU A 18 4.05 8.16 -0.20
N ALA A 19 3.81 8.27 -1.50
CA ALA A 19 3.54 7.12 -2.34
C ALA A 19 4.73 6.16 -2.37
N ASP A 20 5.95 6.67 -2.48
CA ASP A 20 7.16 5.83 -2.53
C ASP A 20 7.46 5.16 -1.18
N ARG A 21 7.27 5.88 -0.06
CA ARG A 21 7.38 5.28 1.28
C ARG A 21 6.33 4.20 1.50
N LEU A 22 5.08 4.48 1.11
CA LEU A 22 3.98 3.52 1.25
C LEU A 22 4.21 2.27 0.39
N LYS A 23 4.69 2.41 -0.84
CA LYS A 23 5.10 1.28 -1.69
C LYS A 23 6.17 0.42 -1.01
N GLY A 24 7.17 1.05 -0.39
CA GLY A 24 8.21 0.36 0.36
C GLY A 24 7.62 -0.47 1.52
N GLU A 25 6.78 0.13 2.35
CA GLU A 25 6.12 -0.57 3.47
C GLU A 25 5.22 -1.72 3.00
N ILE A 26 4.45 -1.51 1.92
CA ILE A 26 3.60 -2.56 1.33
C ILE A 26 4.46 -3.71 0.82
N GLY A 27 5.55 -3.42 0.11
CA GLY A 27 6.47 -4.46 -0.39
C GLY A 27 7.05 -5.29 0.74
N SER A 28 7.48 -4.66 1.82
CA SER A 28 7.96 -5.36 3.02
C SER A 28 6.88 -6.21 3.68
N GLN A 29 5.63 -5.73 3.78
CA GLN A 29 4.53 -6.53 4.35
C GLN A 29 4.15 -7.72 3.48
N VAL A 30 4.07 -7.53 2.16
CA VAL A 30 3.75 -8.60 1.20
C VAL A 30 4.80 -9.71 1.28
N GLU A 31 6.09 -9.35 1.33
CA GLU A 31 7.18 -10.31 1.49
C GLU A 31 7.18 -11.01 2.85
N ALA A 32 7.02 -10.24 3.95
CA ALA A 32 7.08 -10.78 5.31
C ALA A 32 5.87 -11.64 5.68
N MET A 33 4.68 -11.30 5.17
CA MET A 33 3.43 -11.99 5.49
C MET A 33 3.00 -13.00 4.42
N GLY A 34 3.67 -13.04 3.26
CA GLY A 34 3.31 -13.90 2.14
C GLY A 34 1.91 -13.58 1.59
N LEU A 35 1.63 -12.30 1.33
CA LEU A 35 0.30 -11.88 0.85
C LEU A 35 0.13 -12.20 -0.64
N ASP A 36 -0.86 -13.01 -0.96
CA ASP A 36 -1.23 -13.34 -2.34
C ASP A 36 -2.27 -12.37 -2.93
N ALA A 37 -2.49 -12.43 -4.24
CA ALA A 37 -3.55 -11.71 -4.91
C ALA A 37 -4.93 -11.96 -4.26
N GLY A 38 -5.69 -10.89 -4.04
CA GLY A 38 -6.95 -10.88 -3.29
C GLY A 38 -6.80 -10.57 -1.80
N SER A 39 -5.59 -10.68 -1.23
CA SER A 39 -5.34 -10.37 0.17
C SER A 39 -5.60 -8.90 0.49
N MET A 40 -6.11 -8.64 1.69
CA MET A 40 -6.25 -7.28 2.23
C MET A 40 -5.38 -7.12 3.46
N ALA A 41 -4.71 -5.97 3.54
CA ALA A 41 -3.85 -5.63 4.67
C ALA A 41 -3.97 -4.15 5.02
N ARG A 42 -3.49 -3.81 6.21
CA ARG A 42 -3.58 -2.46 6.77
C ARG A 42 -2.28 -2.08 7.47
N ILE A 43 -1.73 -0.94 7.06
CA ILE A 43 -0.61 -0.28 7.73
C ILE A 43 -1.23 0.70 8.73
N GLN A 44 -1.04 0.50 10.03
CA GLN A 44 -1.75 1.28 11.07
C GLN A 44 -1.15 2.66 11.32
N ASP A 45 0.17 2.80 11.24
CA ASP A 45 0.92 3.99 11.66
C ASP A 45 1.71 4.62 10.50
N PHE A 46 1.15 4.61 9.29
CA PHE A 46 1.80 5.23 8.13
C PHE A 46 1.98 6.74 8.39
N ARG A 47 3.22 7.21 8.31
CA ARG A 47 3.57 8.61 8.60
C ARG A 47 3.50 9.45 7.34
N ASP A 48 2.59 10.41 7.31
CA ASP A 48 2.50 11.39 6.22
C ASP A 48 3.70 12.37 6.24
N ASP A 49 3.82 13.23 5.23
CA ASP A 49 4.91 14.22 5.14
C ASP A 49 4.91 15.23 6.29
N ARG A 50 3.75 15.45 6.90
CA ARG A 50 3.57 16.31 8.08
C ARG A 50 3.83 15.58 9.40
N ARG A 51 4.31 14.34 9.35
CA ARG A 51 4.55 13.43 10.48
C ARG A 51 3.28 13.02 11.24
N ASN A 52 2.09 13.25 10.69
CA ASN A 52 0.87 12.68 11.25
C ASN A 52 0.85 11.18 10.94
N ARG A 53 0.32 10.41 11.89
CA ARG A 53 0.08 8.98 11.70
C ARG A 53 -1.32 8.79 11.17
N ARG A 54 -1.45 7.98 10.13
CA ARG A 54 -2.74 7.52 9.61
C ARG A 54 -2.67 6.05 9.25
N ALA A 55 -3.82 5.40 9.32
CA ALA A 55 -3.94 4.06 8.81
C ALA A 55 -4.17 4.09 7.29
N VAL A 56 -3.52 3.19 6.57
CA VAL A 56 -3.72 2.98 5.13
C VAL A 56 -4.06 1.51 4.91
N SER A 57 -5.18 1.27 4.23
CA SER A 57 -5.59 -0.09 3.86
C SER A 57 -5.37 -0.30 2.38
N TYR A 58 -4.99 -1.52 2.00
CA TYR A 58 -4.77 -1.88 0.61
C TYR A 58 -5.20 -3.32 0.34
N ARG A 59 -5.52 -3.58 -0.93
CA ARG A 59 -5.76 -4.92 -1.46
C ARG A 59 -4.68 -5.25 -2.48
N VAL A 60 -4.11 -6.44 -2.39
CA VAL A 60 -3.21 -6.98 -3.41
C VAL A 60 -4.04 -7.43 -4.59
N LEU A 61 -3.77 -6.89 -5.78
CA LEU A 61 -4.48 -7.24 -7.02
C LEU A 61 -3.72 -8.32 -7.80
N SER A 62 -2.39 -8.20 -7.82
CA SER A 62 -1.49 -9.07 -8.58
C SER A 62 -0.17 -9.25 -7.84
N VAL A 63 0.43 -10.44 -8.00
CA VAL A 63 1.79 -10.75 -7.55
C VAL A 63 2.46 -11.53 -8.69
N GLU A 64 3.35 -10.87 -9.43
CA GLU A 64 4.04 -11.43 -10.58
C GLU A 64 5.55 -11.42 -10.32
N GLY A 65 6.06 -12.50 -9.75
CA GLY A 65 7.46 -12.61 -9.37
C GLY A 65 7.86 -11.60 -8.27
N ARG A 66 8.46 -10.47 -8.67
CA ARG A 66 8.87 -9.39 -7.75
C ARG A 66 8.05 -8.11 -7.92
N ASP A 67 7.03 -8.13 -8.78
CA ASP A 67 6.17 -6.99 -9.05
C ASP A 67 4.80 -7.24 -8.41
N VAL A 68 4.28 -6.23 -7.71
CA VAL A 68 3.03 -6.31 -6.94
C VAL A 68 2.14 -5.13 -7.31
N GLY A 69 0.95 -5.43 -7.85
CA GLY A 69 -0.09 -4.45 -8.09
C GLY A 69 -1.03 -4.34 -6.89
N VAL A 70 -1.34 -3.13 -6.44
CA VAL A 70 -2.24 -2.91 -5.31
C VAL A 70 -3.30 -1.84 -5.57
N GLU A 71 -4.44 -2.01 -4.90
CA GLU A 71 -5.51 -1.03 -4.77
C GLU A 71 -5.45 -0.41 -3.38
N LEU A 72 -5.33 0.92 -3.29
CA LEU A 72 -5.52 1.63 -2.02
C LEU A 72 -7.02 1.81 -1.77
N VAL A 73 -7.48 1.37 -0.60
CA VAL A 73 -8.91 1.37 -0.24
C VAL A 73 -9.17 2.27 0.97
N SER A 74 -10.26 3.04 0.90
CA SER A 74 -10.75 3.78 2.05
C SER A 74 -11.61 2.84 2.89
N MET A 75 -11.20 2.58 4.14
CA MET A 75 -12.11 1.94 5.10
C MET A 75 -13.03 3.02 5.65
N THR A 76 -14.28 2.98 5.19
CA THR A 76 -15.39 3.71 5.81
C THR A 76 -15.83 3.02 7.08
#